data_AF-A0A7C4WWE5-F1
#
_entry.id   AF-A0A7C4WWE5-F1
#
_cell.length_a   1.000
_cell.length_b   1.000
_cell.length_c   1.000
_cell.angle_alpha   90.00
_cell.angle_beta   90.00
_cell.angle_gamma   90.00
#
_symmetry.space_group_name_H-M   'P 1'
#
loop_
_entity.id
_entity.type
_entity.pdbx_description
1 polymer ?
#
loop_
_entity_poly.entity_id
_entity_poly.type
_entity_poly.pdbx_seq_one_letter_code
_entity_poly.pdbx_strand_id
1 'polypeptide(L)'
;DIPIEIIGLRPGEKIHESLIAHNENFLKTEFERISLLTRNYSPMDIQSLFEHLEPVFTPSHSAYRDAHILYSIIKTVVPTVEEPDYVRKH
;
A
#
# COMPACT_ATOMS: atom_id res chain seq x y z
N ASP A 1 38.68 -15.22 -13.70
CA ASP A 1 37.78 -15.61 -12.60
C ASP A 1 37.38 -14.37 -11.82
N ILE A 2 36.10 -14.23 -11.54
CA ILE A 2 35.58 -13.15 -10.69
C ILE A 2 35.02 -13.83 -9.43
N PRO A 3 35.54 -13.52 -8.23
CA PRO A 3 35.05 -14.11 -7.00
C PRO A 3 33.64 -13.60 -6.68
N ILE A 4 32.74 -14.50 -6.28
CA ILE A 4 31.43 -14.14 -5.72
C ILE A 4 31.59 -13.96 -4.22
N GLU A 5 31.22 -12.80 -3.70
CA GLU A 5 31.22 -12.48 -2.27
C GLU A 5 29.77 -12.36 -1.75
N ILE A 6 29.47 -13.04 -0.64
CA ILE A 6 28.15 -13.00 -0.01
C ILE A 6 28.20 -11.98 1.14
N ILE A 7 27.53 -10.84 0.97
CA ILE A 7 27.55 -9.71 1.92
C ILE A 7 26.31 -9.62 2.82
N GLY A 8 25.41 -10.59 2.72
CA GLY A 8 24.16 -10.65 3.48
C GLY A 8 23.02 -9.84 2.84
N LEU A 9 21.89 -9.78 3.55
CA LEU A 9 20.67 -9.08 3.13
C LEU A 9 20.61 -7.67 3.70
N ARG A 10 20.02 -6.74 2.96
CA ARG A 10 19.76 -5.39 3.44
C ARG A 10 18.54 -5.36 4.37
N PRO A 11 18.44 -4.36 5.26
CA PRO A 11 17.24 -4.15 6.05
C PRO A 11 16.00 -4.03 5.13
N GLY A 12 15.01 -4.89 5.37
CA GLY A 12 13.77 -4.95 4.57
C GLY A 12 13.79 -5.90 3.37
N GLU A 13 14.94 -6.48 3.02
CA GLU A 13 14.99 -7.50 1.95
C GLU A 13 14.44 -8.84 2.41
N LYS A 14 13.67 -9.49 1.52
CA LYS A 14 13.18 -10.86 1.70
C LYS A 14 13.97 -11.80 0.80
N ILE A 15 14.32 -12.96 1.33
CA ILE A 15 14.93 -14.05 0.56
C ILE A 15 13.92 -14.63 -0.44
N HIS A 16 12.65 -14.65 -0.05
CA HIS A 16 11.54 -15.14 -0.85
C HIS A 16 10.41 -14.12 -0.82
N GLU A 17 10.00 -13.67 -1.99
CA GLU A 17 8.78 -12.89 -2.13
C GLU A 17 7.55 -13.78 -2.06
N SER A 18 6.47 -13.24 -1.50
CA SER A 18 5.19 -13.95 -1.47
C SER A 18 4.54 -13.85 -2.85
N LEU A 19 4.19 -15.00 -3.44
CA LEU A 19 3.48 -15.03 -4.72
C LEU A 19 2.05 -14.48 -4.61
N ILE A 20 1.40 -14.70 -3.46
CA ILE A 20 0.04 -14.27 -3.14
C ILE A 20 -0.02 -13.78 -1.69
N ALA A 21 -0.89 -12.82 -1.40
CA ALA A 21 -1.14 -12.42 -0.02
C ALA A 21 -1.99 -13.49 0.72
N HIS A 22 -1.92 -13.52 2.05
CA HIS A 22 -2.63 -14.50 2.90
C HIS A 22 -4.14 -14.57 2.63
N ASN A 23 -4.77 -13.48 2.21
CA ASN A 23 -6.22 -13.39 1.96
C ASN A 23 -6.59 -13.29 0.48
N GLU A 24 -5.67 -13.66 -0.40
CA GLU A 24 -5.90 -13.74 -1.84
C GLU A 24 -6.00 -15.19 -2.26
N ASN A 25 -6.92 -15.47 -3.19
CA ASN A 25 -7.06 -16.76 -3.84
C ASN A 25 -6.56 -16.66 -5.26
N PHE A 26 -5.81 -17.68 -5.68
CA PHE A 26 -5.27 -17.78 -7.02
C PHE A 26 -6.16 -18.69 -7.87
N LEU A 27 -6.79 -18.12 -8.90
CA LEU A 27 -7.64 -18.85 -9.83
C LEU A 27 -7.00 -18.92 -11.21
N LYS A 28 -6.98 -20.11 -11.81
CA LYS A 28 -6.54 -20.28 -13.19
C LYS A 28 -7.56 -19.63 -14.14
N THR A 29 -7.06 -18.99 -15.18
CA THR A 29 -7.88 -18.58 -16.33
C THR A 29 -7.72 -19.60 -17.46
N GLU A 30 -8.44 -19.40 -18.57
CA GLU A 30 -8.26 -20.16 -19.81
C GLU A 30 -6.87 -19.96 -20.45
N PHE A 31 -6.17 -18.88 -20.08
CA PHE A 31 -4.81 -18.61 -20.54
C PHE A 31 -3.79 -19.15 -19.53
N GLU A 32 -2.93 -20.07 -19.97
CA GLU A 32 -1.97 -20.79 -19.12
C GLU A 32 -1.07 -19.88 -18.27
N ARG A 33 -0.75 -18.69 -18.78
CA ARG A 33 0.17 -17.73 -18.15
C ARG A 33 -0.55 -16.57 -17.45
N ILE A 34 -1.88 -16.56 -17.42
CA ILE A 34 -2.68 -15.52 -16.77
C ILE A 34 -3.50 -16.17 -15.66
N SER A 35 -3.42 -15.59 -14.48
CA SER A 35 -4.18 -16.06 -13.32
C SER A 35 -4.91 -14.88 -12.69
N LEU A 36 -6.08 -15.18 -12.15
CA LEU A 36 -6.93 -14.21 -11.49
C LEU A 36 -6.69 -14.30 -9.99
N LEU A 37 -6.24 -13.20 -9.40
CA LEU A 37 -6.21 -13.03 -7.95
C LEU A 37 -7.56 -12.51 -7.49
N THR A 38 -8.25 -13.28 -6.66
CA THR A 38 -9.52 -12.86 -6.04
C THR A 38 -9.34 -12.64 -4.56
N ARG A 39 -10.01 -11.60 -4.06
CA ARG A 39 -10.09 -11.28 -2.64
C ARG A 39 -11.49 -10.79 -2.37
N ASN A 40 -12.05 -11.19 -1.23
CA ASN A 40 -13.32 -10.65 -0.76
C ASN A 40 -13.05 -9.24 -0.23
N TYR A 41 -13.17 -8.24 -1.11
CA TYR A 41 -13.17 -6.85 -0.69
C TYR A 41 -14.53 -6.51 -0.09
N SER A 42 -14.53 -5.87 1.07
CA SER A 42 -15.72 -5.15 1.51
C SER A 42 -15.92 -3.95 0.58
N PRO A 43 -17.14 -3.73 0.06
CA PRO A 43 -17.41 -2.53 -0.71
C PRO A 43 -17.09 -1.30 0.13
N MET A 44 -16.38 -0.36 -0.49
CA MET A 44 -15.97 0.90 0.12
C MET A 44 -16.83 2.02 -0.42
N ASP A 45 -17.24 2.93 0.47
CA ASP A 45 -17.86 4.18 0.06
C ASP A 45 -16.78 5.15 -0.45
N ILE A 46 -16.56 5.12 -1.75
CA ILE A 46 -15.59 5.99 -2.45
C ILE A 46 -15.99 7.46 -2.32
N GLN A 47 -17.29 7.77 -2.29
CA GLN A 47 -17.77 9.15 -2.20
C GLN A 47 -17.40 9.73 -0.84
N SER A 48 -17.68 9.00 0.24
CA SER A 48 -17.28 9.39 1.59
C SER A 48 -15.76 9.52 1.73
N LEU A 49 -14.97 8.64 1.10
CA LEU A 49 -13.51 8.78 1.09
C LEU A 49 -13.07 10.10 0.44
N PHE A 50 -13.65 10.47 -0.70
CA PHE A 50 -13.31 11.74 -1.36
C PHE A 50 -13.72 12.97 -0.54
N GLU A 51 -14.87 12.92 0.13
CA GLU A 51 -15.31 13.97 1.05
C GLU A 51 -14.32 14.14 2.21
N HIS A 52 -13.80 13.05 2.78
CA HIS A 52 -12.78 13.12 3.81
C HIS A 52 -11.43 13.63 3.29
N LEU A 53 -11.07 13.34 2.04
CA LEU A 53 -9.81 13.76 1.43
C LEU A 53 -9.82 15.22 0.96
N GLU A 54 -10.98 15.77 0.60
CA GLU A 54 -11.13 17.12 0.04
C GLU A 54 -10.38 18.19 0.85
N PRO A 55 -10.48 18.26 2.19
CA PRO A 55 -9.74 19.23 3.01
C PRO A 55 -8.23 19.24 2.80
N VAL A 56 -7.63 18.08 2.49
CA VAL A 56 -6.18 17.96 2.30
C VAL A 56 -5.74 18.53 0.96
N PHE A 57 -6.64 18.56 -0.02
CA PHE A 57 -6.37 19.01 -1.39
C PHE A 57 -6.89 20.41 -1.71
N THR A 58 -7.67 21.02 -0.81
CA THR A 58 -8.28 22.33 -1.02
C THR A 58 -7.49 23.46 -0.33
N PRO A 59 -6.90 24.42 -1.08
CA PRO A 59 -6.03 25.46 -0.52
C PRO A 59 -6.63 26.35 0.57
N SER A 60 -7.96 26.51 0.58
CA SER A 60 -8.67 27.31 1.58
C SER A 60 -8.90 26.59 2.91
N HIS A 61 -8.60 25.29 3.00
CA HIS A 61 -8.76 24.52 4.24
C HIS A 61 -7.49 24.57 5.09
N SER A 62 -7.65 24.55 6.42
CA SER A 62 -6.51 24.48 7.36
C SER A 62 -5.70 23.17 7.26
N ALA A 63 -6.26 22.15 6.60
CA ALA A 63 -5.67 20.83 6.43
C ALA A 63 -4.92 20.71 5.09
N TYR A 64 -4.87 21.78 4.30
CA TYR A 64 -4.26 21.75 2.98
C TYR A 64 -2.82 21.28 3.03
N ARG A 65 -2.52 20.19 2.33
CA ARG A 65 -1.21 19.49 2.30
C ARG A 65 -0.73 18.98 3.66
N ASP A 66 -1.62 18.78 4.63
CA ASP A 66 -1.28 18.13 5.89
C ASP A 66 -1.08 16.63 5.67
N ALA A 67 0.18 16.19 5.78
CA ALA A 67 0.57 14.80 5.58
C ALA A 67 0.00 13.88 6.67
N HIS A 68 -0.09 14.33 7.93
CA HIS A 68 -0.61 13.49 9.01
C HIS A 68 -2.08 13.19 8.79
N ILE A 69 -2.87 14.21 8.42
CA ILE A 69 -4.28 14.05 8.12
C ILE A 69 -4.45 13.12 6.92
N LEU A 70 -3.68 13.33 5.84
CA LEU A 70 -3.70 12.45 4.67
C LEU A 70 -3.48 10.99 5.05
N TYR A 71 -2.39 10.69 5.75
CA TYR A 71 -2.06 9.31 6.11
C TYR A 71 -3.08 8.75 7.11
N SER A 72 -3.61 9.55 8.03
CA SER A 72 -4.67 9.09 8.93
C SER A 72 -5.92 8.63 8.16
N ILE A 73 -6.31 9.34 7.10
CA ILE A 73 -7.45 8.99 6.24
C ILE A 73 -7.12 7.74 5.41
N ILE A 74 -5.97 7.72 4.72
CA ILE A 74 -5.58 6.60 3.85
C ILE A 74 -5.38 5.31 4.64
N LYS A 75 -4.92 5.37 5.89
CA LYS A 75 -4.72 4.18 6.73
C LYS A 75 -6.03 3.50 7.14
N THR A 76 -7.16 4.20 7.07
CA THR A 76 -8.49 3.58 7.24
C THR A 76 -8.87 2.65 6.10
N VAL A 77 -8.36 2.92 4.88
CA VAL A 77 -8.69 2.18 3.65
C VAL A 77 -7.57 1.25 3.19
N VAL A 78 -6.32 1.61 3.44
CA VAL A 78 -5.12 0.82 3.15
C VAL A 78 -4.31 0.70 4.46
N PRO A 79 -4.65 -0.26 5.35
CA PRO A 79 -4.02 -0.39 6.67
C PRO A 79 -2.50 -0.66 6.62
N THR A 80 -2.02 -1.17 5.49
CA THR A 80 -0.60 -1.47 5.25
C THR A 80 0.20 -0.28 4.74
N VAL A 81 -0.42 0.89 4.55
CA VAL A 81 0.31 2.09 4.13
C VAL A 81 1.26 2.52 5.24
N GLU A 82 2.54 2.71 4.90
CA GLU A 82 3.53 3.21 5.83
C GLU A 82 3.66 4.74 5.68
N GLU A 83 3.61 5.44 6.81
CA GLU A 83 3.95 6.86 6.88
C GLU A 83 5.47 7.04 6.72
N PRO A 84 5.94 7.93 5.84
CA PRO A 84 7.36 8.24 5.72
C PRO A 84 7.95 8.82 7.01
N ASP A 85 9.25 8.59 7.24
CA ASP A 85 9.94 9.05 8.46
C ASP A 85 9.88 10.56 8.67
N TYR A 86 9.81 11.36 7.59
CA TYR A 86 9.70 12.82 7.70
C TYR A 86 8.32 13.28 8.20
N VAL A 87 7.29 12.45 8.05
CA VAL A 87 5.95 12.74 8.59
C VAL A 87 5.95 12.40 10.08
N ARG A 88 6.45 11.23 10.48
CA ARG A 88 6.43 10.76 11.89
C ARG A 88 7.18 11.65 12.90
N LYS A 89 8.04 12.57 12.44
CA LYS A 89 8.94 13.39 13.27
C LYS A 89 8.37 14.76 13.64
N HIS A 90 7.18 15.11 13.16
CA HIS A 90 6.47 16.36 13.44
C HIS A 90 5.11 16.10 14.09
#